data_AF-A0A7S1H0Q8-F1
#
_entry.id   AF-A0A7S1H0Q8-F1
#
_cell.length_a   1.000
_cell.length_b   1.000
_cell.length_c   1.000
_cell.angle_alpha   90.00
_cell.angle_beta   90.00
_cell.angle_gamma   90.00
#
_symmetry.space_group_name_H-M   'P 1'
#
loop_
_entity.id
_entity.type
_entity.pdbx_description
1 polymer ?
#
loop_
_entity_poly.entity_id
_entity_poly.type
_entity_poly.pdbx_seq_one_letter_code
_entity_poly.pdbx_strand_id
1 'polypeptide(L)'
;EQLWHTALEGLVKALRARPGDVAVAVSGSVALAWISDRRARPRGAIVGDVMSAFVMVMRAHPKDGDVAEAACFMFTTVVKGQGEEVRECVVKTGAPLLIVMVLRQFSQHEGPPADVQGVLRRAIEALRVVGLEEPTTAGAVRLAGAPAALEAICLRYPGSALSQAATDALQAVGGG
;
A
#
# COMPACT_ATOMS: atom_id res chain seq x y z
N GLU A 1 -10.18 -2.31 -25.43
CA GLU A 1 -10.38 -2.20 -23.96
C GLU A 1 -10.76 -3.53 -23.30
N GLN A 2 -11.58 -4.36 -23.93
CA GLN A 2 -12.00 -5.64 -23.36
C GLN A 2 -10.88 -6.58 -22.85
N LEU A 3 -9.76 -6.69 -23.57
CA LEU A 3 -8.63 -7.55 -23.17
C LEU A 3 -7.97 -7.14 -21.84
N TRP A 4 -7.91 -5.84 -21.52
CA TRP A 4 -7.27 -5.41 -20.27
C TRP A 4 -8.17 -5.65 -19.06
N HIS A 5 -9.48 -5.47 -19.22
CA HIS A 5 -10.46 -5.82 -18.19
C HIS A 5 -10.37 -7.31 -17.86
N THR A 6 -10.37 -8.17 -18.88
CA THR A 6 -10.23 -9.61 -18.70
C THR A 6 -8.90 -9.98 -18.03
N ALA A 7 -7.81 -9.28 -18.34
CA ALA A 7 -6.52 -9.51 -17.68
C ALA A 7 -6.55 -9.12 -16.19
N LEU A 8 -7.10 -7.95 -15.84
CA LEU A 8 -7.25 -7.52 -14.45
C LEU A 8 -8.13 -8.49 -13.66
N GLU A 9 -9.29 -8.86 -14.21
CA GLU A 9 -10.19 -9.83 -13.59
C GLU A 9 -9.52 -11.19 -13.40
N GLY A 10 -8.75 -11.64 -14.38
CA GLY A 10 -7.97 -12.87 -14.31
C GLY A 10 -6.95 -12.84 -13.16
N LEU A 11 -6.21 -11.74 -13.02
CA LEU A 11 -5.24 -11.54 -11.94
C LEU A 11 -5.93 -11.47 -10.57
N VAL A 12 -7.02 -10.71 -10.45
CA VAL A 12 -7.82 -10.65 -9.22
C VAL A 12 -8.34 -12.03 -8.84
N LYS A 13 -8.87 -12.81 -9.79
CA LYS A 13 -9.32 -14.19 -9.56
C LYS A 13 -8.17 -15.09 -9.12
N ALA A 14 -6.99 -14.97 -9.72
CA ALA A 14 -5.81 -15.75 -9.35
C ALA A 14 -5.38 -15.45 -7.89
N LEU A 15 -5.28 -14.18 -7.53
CA LEU A 15 -4.96 -13.75 -6.15
C LEU A 15 -5.99 -14.27 -5.15
N ARG A 16 -7.29 -14.22 -5.50
CA ARG A 16 -8.37 -14.73 -4.65
C ARG A 16 -8.38 -16.26 -4.51
N ALA A 17 -7.96 -16.98 -5.55
CA ALA A 17 -7.93 -18.44 -5.54
C ALA A 17 -6.76 -18.99 -4.70
N ARG A 18 -5.66 -18.24 -4.58
CA ARG A 18 -4.45 -18.65 -3.86
C ARG A 18 -3.90 -17.51 -3.01
N PRO A 19 -4.66 -17.03 -2.01
CA PRO A 19 -4.25 -15.86 -1.24
C PRO A 19 -3.04 -16.10 -0.35
N GLY A 20 -2.74 -17.38 -0.01
CA GLY A 20 -1.59 -17.78 0.80
C GLY A 20 -0.36 -18.24 0.00
N ASP A 21 -0.37 -18.11 -1.33
CA ASP A 21 0.78 -18.44 -2.18
C ASP A 21 1.60 -17.15 -2.43
N VAL A 22 2.79 -17.09 -1.84
CA VAL A 22 3.70 -15.94 -1.90
C VAL A 22 4.03 -15.56 -3.35
N ALA A 23 4.33 -16.54 -4.20
CA ALA A 23 4.73 -16.29 -5.58
C ALA A 23 3.57 -15.70 -6.39
N VAL A 24 2.35 -16.20 -6.17
CA VAL A 24 1.12 -15.66 -6.77
C VAL A 24 0.82 -14.26 -6.24
N ALA A 25 0.95 -14.03 -4.94
CA ALA A 25 0.77 -12.72 -4.32
C ALA A 25 1.71 -11.66 -4.92
N VAL A 26 3.02 -11.93 -4.91
CA VAL A 26 4.04 -11.01 -5.45
C VAL A 26 3.83 -10.77 -6.94
N SER A 27 3.75 -11.84 -7.74
CA SER A 27 3.63 -11.71 -9.20
C SER A 27 2.31 -11.06 -9.61
N GLY A 28 1.22 -11.39 -8.92
CA GLY A 28 -0.10 -10.81 -9.16
C GLY A 28 -0.15 -9.33 -8.82
N SER A 29 0.38 -8.92 -7.65
CA SER A 29 0.45 -7.50 -7.27
C SER A 29 1.31 -6.69 -8.25
N VAL A 30 2.49 -7.19 -8.62
CA VAL A 30 3.35 -6.53 -9.61
C VAL A 30 2.62 -6.40 -10.94
N ALA A 31 2.04 -7.48 -11.48
CA ALA A 31 1.32 -7.45 -12.75
C ALA A 31 0.14 -6.45 -12.74
N LEU A 32 -0.63 -6.40 -11.65
CA LEU A 32 -1.71 -5.44 -11.47
C LEU A 32 -1.19 -4.00 -11.48
N ALA A 33 -0.05 -3.73 -10.83
CA ALA A 33 0.60 -2.42 -10.86
C ALA A 33 0.95 -2.01 -12.31
N TRP A 34 1.66 -2.88 -13.04
CA TRP A 34 2.09 -2.60 -14.41
C TRP A 34 0.93 -2.37 -15.37
N ILE A 35 -0.15 -3.16 -15.26
CA ILE A 35 -1.34 -2.99 -16.10
C ILE A 35 -2.03 -1.66 -15.79
N SER A 36 -2.12 -1.30 -14.51
CA SER A 36 -2.77 -0.06 -14.05
C SER A 36 -1.99 1.20 -14.44
N ASP A 37 -0.66 1.12 -14.50
CA ASP A 37 0.20 2.24 -14.92
C ASP A 37 0.11 2.50 -16.44
N ARG A 38 0.15 1.43 -17.24
CA ARG A 38 0.29 1.53 -18.71
C ARG A 38 -1.00 1.83 -19.46
N ARG A 39 -2.17 1.55 -18.90
CA ARG A 39 -3.45 1.71 -19.60
C ARG A 39 -4.45 2.45 -18.73
N ALA A 40 -5.20 3.32 -19.39
CA ALA A 40 -6.17 4.25 -18.80
C ALA A 40 -6.79 3.68 -17.51
N ARG A 41 -6.35 4.28 -16.41
CA ARG A 41 -6.77 4.15 -15.02
C ARG A 41 -8.05 3.32 -14.81
N PRO A 42 -8.01 2.23 -14.03
CA PRO A 42 -9.19 1.41 -13.77
C PRO A 42 -10.31 2.26 -13.18
N ARG A 43 -11.55 2.07 -13.68
CA ARG A 43 -12.74 2.79 -13.20
C ARG A 43 -13.33 2.10 -11.97
N GLY A 44 -13.88 2.91 -11.06
CA GLY A 44 -14.61 2.57 -9.82
C GLY A 44 -14.64 1.10 -9.42
N ALA A 45 -15.58 0.32 -9.98
CA ALA A 45 -15.82 -1.08 -9.59
C ALA A 45 -14.56 -1.97 -9.62
N ILE A 46 -13.70 -1.78 -10.63
CA ILE A 46 -12.46 -2.57 -10.78
C ILE A 46 -11.45 -2.20 -9.71
N VAL A 47 -11.37 -0.92 -9.33
CA VAL A 47 -10.53 -0.49 -8.22
C VAL A 47 -10.98 -1.16 -6.93
N GLY A 48 -12.29 -1.23 -6.68
CA GLY A 48 -12.84 -1.94 -5.52
C GLY A 48 -12.41 -3.41 -5.49
N ASP A 49 -12.48 -4.10 -6.63
CA ASP A 49 -12.04 -5.50 -6.75
C ASP A 49 -10.53 -5.68 -6.52
N VAL A 50 -9.72 -4.80 -7.10
CA VAL A 50 -8.26 -4.80 -6.93
C VAL A 50 -7.89 -4.49 -5.48
N MET A 51 -8.53 -3.51 -4.83
CA MET A 51 -8.30 -3.20 -3.41
C MET A 51 -8.77 -4.31 -2.49
N SER A 52 -9.86 -5.00 -2.82
CA SER A 52 -10.29 -6.20 -2.10
C SER A 52 -9.24 -7.32 -2.19
N ALA A 53 -8.65 -7.53 -3.37
CA ALA A 53 -7.55 -8.49 -3.55
C ALA A 53 -6.30 -8.06 -2.78
N PHE A 54 -5.93 -6.77 -2.79
CA PHE A 54 -4.86 -6.21 -1.96
C PHE A 54 -5.05 -6.54 -0.49
N VAL A 55 -6.23 -6.21 0.08
CA VAL A 55 -6.56 -6.45 1.48
C VAL A 55 -6.42 -7.93 1.84
N MET A 56 -6.88 -8.82 0.95
CA MET A 56 -6.81 -10.26 1.15
C MET A 56 -5.37 -10.77 1.17
N VAL A 57 -4.55 -10.39 0.19
CA VAL A 57 -3.14 -10.77 0.08
C VAL A 57 -2.35 -10.30 1.30
N MET A 58 -2.53 -9.03 1.68
CA MET A 58 -1.85 -8.43 2.85
C MET A 58 -2.22 -9.13 4.17
N ARG A 59 -3.46 -9.62 4.30
CA ARG A 59 -3.91 -10.38 5.47
C ARG A 59 -3.39 -11.81 5.50
N ALA A 60 -3.22 -12.43 4.33
CA ALA A 60 -2.67 -13.77 4.23
C ALA A 60 -1.15 -13.81 4.48
N HIS A 61 -0.45 -12.71 4.18
CA HIS A 61 0.99 -12.59 4.28
C HIS A 61 1.43 -11.40 5.14
N PRO A 62 0.99 -11.29 6.41
CA PRO A 62 1.23 -10.08 7.21
C PRO A 62 2.72 -9.83 7.46
N LYS A 63 3.55 -10.89 7.46
CA LYS A 63 4.99 -10.86 7.78
C LYS A 63 5.94 -10.99 6.60
N ASP A 64 5.41 -11.14 5.40
CA ASP A 64 6.23 -11.36 4.21
C ASP A 64 6.64 -10.01 3.61
N GLY A 65 7.94 -9.73 3.57
CA GLY A 65 8.48 -8.46 3.08
C GLY A 65 8.25 -8.27 1.58
N ASP A 66 8.46 -9.31 0.78
CA ASP A 66 8.31 -9.25 -0.68
C ASP A 66 6.84 -9.01 -1.05
N VAL A 67 5.91 -9.68 -0.36
CA VAL A 67 4.48 -9.46 -0.56
C VAL A 67 4.08 -8.05 -0.13
N ALA A 68 4.54 -7.57 1.03
CA ALA A 68 4.23 -6.23 1.51
C ALA A 68 4.77 -5.15 0.55
N GLU A 69 5.99 -5.31 0.05
CA GLU A 69 6.58 -4.39 -0.93
C GLU A 69 5.79 -4.38 -2.24
N ALA A 70 5.53 -5.55 -2.81
CA ALA A 70 4.79 -5.69 -4.07
C ALA A 70 3.36 -5.14 -3.96
N ALA A 71 2.70 -5.42 -2.85
CA ALA A 71 1.34 -4.96 -2.59
C ALA A 71 1.27 -3.44 -2.38
N CYS A 72 2.20 -2.86 -1.61
CA CYS A 72 2.29 -1.39 -1.47
C CYS A 72 2.65 -0.71 -2.80
N PHE A 73 3.51 -1.32 -3.63
CA PHE A 73 3.79 -0.82 -4.97
C PHE A 73 2.54 -0.82 -5.86
N MET A 74 1.80 -1.92 -5.89
CA MET A 74 0.52 -2.00 -6.60
C MET A 74 -0.47 -0.94 -6.11
N PHE A 75 -0.64 -0.82 -4.80
CA PHE A 75 -1.52 0.18 -4.19
C PHE A 75 -1.19 1.58 -4.69
N THR A 76 0.06 2.00 -4.54
CA THR A 76 0.50 3.34 -4.95
C THR A 76 0.22 3.57 -6.41
N THR A 77 0.57 2.61 -7.28
CA THR A 77 0.37 2.74 -8.72
C THR A 77 -1.10 2.84 -9.11
N VAL A 78 -1.98 2.05 -8.48
CA VAL A 78 -3.43 2.08 -8.75
C VAL A 78 -4.02 3.41 -8.32
N VAL A 79 -3.65 3.92 -7.15
CA VAL A 79 -4.24 5.14 -6.55
C VAL A 79 -3.64 6.43 -7.11
N LYS A 80 -2.38 6.41 -7.56
CA LYS A 80 -1.66 7.60 -7.99
C LYS A 80 -2.35 8.30 -9.17
N GLY A 81 -2.65 9.58 -8.96
CA GLY A 81 -3.29 10.45 -9.94
C GLY A 81 -4.78 10.17 -10.17
N GLN A 82 -5.39 9.22 -9.46
CA GLN A 82 -6.83 8.96 -9.57
C GLN A 82 -7.65 10.10 -8.97
N GLY A 83 -8.91 10.23 -9.43
CA GLY A 83 -9.87 11.19 -8.87
C GLY A 83 -10.40 10.76 -7.49
N GLU A 84 -11.15 11.66 -6.86
CA GLU A 84 -11.72 11.49 -5.52
C GLU A 84 -12.55 10.19 -5.36
N GLU A 85 -13.32 9.78 -6.38
CA GLU A 85 -14.13 8.56 -6.33
C GLU A 85 -13.31 7.30 -6.03
N VAL A 86 -12.11 7.20 -6.63
CA VAL A 86 -11.21 6.07 -6.41
C VAL A 86 -10.61 6.12 -5.01
N ARG A 87 -10.23 7.30 -4.53
CA ARG A 87 -9.71 7.49 -3.17
C ARG A 87 -10.76 7.09 -2.13
N GLU A 88 -12.01 7.50 -2.32
CA GLU A 88 -13.11 7.12 -1.44
C GLU A 88 -13.33 5.60 -1.42
N CYS A 89 -13.30 4.94 -2.59
CA CYS A 89 -13.35 3.48 -2.67
C CYS A 89 -12.20 2.83 -1.89
N VAL A 90 -10.99 3.34 -2.02
CA VAL A 90 -9.79 2.84 -1.34
C VAL A 90 -9.93 2.97 0.18
N VAL A 91 -10.35 4.12 0.68
CA VAL A 91 -10.58 4.36 2.12
C VAL A 91 -11.60 3.36 2.67
N LYS A 92 -12.72 3.15 1.98
CA LYS A 92 -13.78 2.20 2.39
C LYS A 92 -13.31 0.75 2.48
N THR A 93 -12.25 0.37 1.77
CA THR A 93 -11.70 -1.00 1.85
C THR A 93 -10.88 -1.27 3.11
N GLY A 94 -10.49 -0.23 3.85
CA GLY A 94 -9.58 -0.34 4.99
C GLY A 94 -8.11 -0.55 4.60
N ALA A 95 -7.77 -0.43 3.31
CA ALA A 95 -6.39 -0.49 2.82
C ALA A 95 -5.41 0.48 3.54
N PRO A 96 -5.80 1.72 3.88
CA PRO A 96 -4.94 2.62 4.68
C PRO A 96 -4.44 2.00 5.99
N LEU A 97 -5.31 1.27 6.70
CA LEU A 97 -4.96 0.66 7.98
C LEU A 97 -3.96 -0.48 7.82
N LEU A 98 -4.02 -1.21 6.70
CA LEU A 98 -3.04 -2.24 6.37
C LEU A 98 -1.68 -1.65 6.04
N ILE A 99 -1.63 -0.48 5.38
CA ILE A 99 -0.36 0.22 5.15
C ILE A 99 0.27 0.63 6.48
N VAL A 100 -0.52 1.14 7.43
CA VAL A 100 -0.03 1.45 8.78
C VAL A 100 0.47 0.19 9.51
N MET A 101 -0.23 -0.94 9.34
CA MET A 101 0.22 -2.23 9.88
C MET A 101 1.60 -2.65 9.34
N VAL A 102 1.83 -2.49 8.02
CA VAL A 102 3.15 -2.73 7.41
C VAL A 102 4.20 -1.82 8.02
N LEU A 103 3.94 -0.51 8.08
CA LEU A 103 4.88 0.45 8.66
C LEU A 103 5.27 0.07 10.09
N ARG A 104 4.30 -0.27 10.92
CA ARG A 104 4.53 -0.68 12.31
C ARG A 104 5.36 -1.94 12.41
N GLN A 105 5.04 -2.94 11.60
CA GLN A 105 5.70 -4.23 11.70
C GLN A 105 7.15 -4.17 11.21
N PHE A 106 7.39 -3.51 10.09
CA PHE A 106 8.71 -3.44 9.48
C PHE A 106 9.61 -2.36 10.10
N SER A 107 9.06 -1.33 10.76
CA SER A 107 9.86 -0.38 11.54
C SER A 107 10.49 -1.04 12.78
N GLN A 108 9.78 -2.02 13.36
CA GLN A 108 10.21 -2.80 14.52
C GLN A 108 11.03 -4.05 14.17
N HIS A 109 11.23 -4.36 12.88
CA HIS A 109 11.92 -5.59 12.46
C HIS A 109 13.40 -5.60 12.89
N GLU A 110 13.85 -6.60 13.65
CA GLU A 110 15.22 -6.62 14.21
C GLU A 110 16.34 -6.99 13.20
N GLY A 111 15.98 -7.35 11.96
CA GLY A 111 16.94 -7.73 10.93
C GLY A 111 17.76 -6.58 10.31
N PRO A 112 18.70 -6.91 9.40
CA PRO A 112 19.52 -5.94 8.70
C PRO A 112 18.69 -4.82 8.05
N PRO A 113 19.13 -3.55 8.16
CA PRO A 113 18.51 -2.40 7.50
C PRO A 113 18.14 -2.62 6.03
N ALA A 114 19.02 -3.29 5.26
CA ALA A 114 18.85 -3.47 3.82
C ALA A 114 17.58 -4.26 3.46
N ASP A 115 17.19 -5.22 4.30
CA ASP A 115 16.13 -6.19 3.99
C ASP A 115 14.72 -5.57 4.07
N VAL A 116 14.57 -4.46 4.78
CA VAL A 116 13.25 -3.84 5.03
C VAL A 116 13.11 -2.43 4.47
N GLN A 117 14.18 -1.80 4.00
CA GLN A 117 14.13 -0.44 3.45
C GLN A 117 13.22 -0.33 2.22
N GLY A 118 13.19 -1.35 1.35
CA GLY A 118 12.29 -1.40 0.18
C GLY A 118 10.83 -1.34 0.59
N VAL A 119 10.43 -2.27 1.48
CA VAL A 119 9.09 -2.34 2.10
C VAL A 119 8.69 -1.01 2.72
N LEU A 120 9.53 -0.46 3.60
CA LEU A 120 9.24 0.79 4.31
C LEU A 120 9.07 1.97 3.36
N ARG A 121 9.93 2.07 2.33
CA ARG A 121 9.81 3.12 1.31
C ARG A 121 8.47 3.02 0.57
N ARG A 122 8.08 1.82 0.14
CA ARG A 122 6.80 1.61 -0.55
C ARG A 122 5.60 1.88 0.34
N ALA A 123 5.66 1.48 1.60
CA ALA A 123 4.58 1.73 2.56
C ALA A 123 4.42 3.22 2.88
N ILE A 124 5.52 3.98 3.01
CA ILE A 124 5.46 5.45 3.17
C ILE A 124 4.87 6.10 1.92
N GLU A 125 5.29 5.68 0.72
CA GLU A 125 4.74 6.19 -0.53
C GLU A 125 3.24 5.90 -0.65
N ALA A 126 2.83 4.67 -0.30
CA ALA A 126 1.43 4.28 -0.26
C ALA A 126 0.63 5.14 0.73
N LEU A 127 1.17 5.39 1.92
CA LEU A 127 0.52 6.22 2.93
C LEU A 127 0.30 7.66 2.44
N ARG A 128 1.26 8.23 1.70
CA ARG A 128 1.16 9.59 1.16
C ARG A 128 0.05 9.73 0.12
N VAL A 129 -0.27 8.68 -0.64
CA VAL A 129 -1.30 8.74 -1.69
C VAL A 129 -2.70 8.35 -1.23
N VAL A 130 -2.86 7.86 0.01
CA VAL A 130 -4.15 7.47 0.62
C VAL A 130 -5.15 8.65 0.72
N GLY A 131 -4.67 9.89 0.68
CA GLY A 131 -5.53 11.07 0.86
C GLY A 131 -5.63 11.51 2.32
N LEU A 132 -4.48 11.75 2.97
CA LEU A 132 -4.40 12.29 4.34
C LEU A 132 -4.98 13.71 4.48
N GLU A 133 -5.43 14.32 3.39
CA GLU A 133 -6.17 15.58 3.39
C GLU A 133 -7.60 15.41 3.96
N GLU A 134 -8.16 14.19 3.92
CA GLU A 134 -9.46 13.91 4.53
C GLU A 134 -9.30 13.68 6.05
N PRO A 135 -9.94 14.49 6.93
CA PRO A 135 -9.75 14.39 8.38
C PRO A 135 -10.12 13.01 8.96
N THR A 136 -11.15 12.35 8.41
CA THR A 136 -11.58 11.02 8.84
C THR A 136 -10.47 9.99 8.61
N THR A 137 -9.90 9.98 7.40
CA THR A 137 -8.85 9.05 7.01
C THR A 137 -7.55 9.35 7.76
N ALA A 138 -7.18 10.63 7.90
CA ALA A 138 -6.02 11.05 8.68
C ALA A 138 -6.15 10.64 10.16
N GLY A 139 -7.32 10.87 10.76
CA GLY A 139 -7.62 10.47 12.14
C GLY A 139 -7.54 8.95 12.33
N ALA A 140 -8.09 8.16 11.42
CA ALA A 140 -8.02 6.70 11.47
C ALA A 140 -6.58 6.18 11.36
N VAL A 141 -5.79 6.72 10.42
CA VAL A 141 -4.37 6.40 10.24
C VAL A 141 -3.55 6.77 11.49
N ARG A 142 -3.84 7.93 12.10
CA ARG A 142 -3.21 8.40 13.34
C ARG A 142 -3.48 7.45 14.50
N LEU A 143 -4.75 7.10 14.71
CA LEU A 143 -5.17 6.16 15.76
C LEU A 143 -4.62 4.74 15.55
N ALA A 144 -4.41 4.33 14.29
CA ALA A 144 -3.79 3.04 13.98
C ALA A 144 -2.28 2.96 14.31
N GLY A 145 -1.66 4.09 14.66
CA GLY A 145 -0.27 4.16 15.10
C GLY A 145 0.73 4.54 14.01
N ALA A 146 0.30 5.23 12.95
CA ALA A 146 1.21 5.71 11.91
C ALA A 146 2.31 6.66 12.44
N PRO A 147 2.02 7.64 13.33
CA PRO A 147 3.05 8.54 13.85
C PRO A 147 4.21 7.81 14.54
N ALA A 148 3.89 6.93 15.48
CA ALA A 148 4.90 6.14 16.19
C ALA A 148 5.74 5.26 15.26
N ALA A 149 5.12 4.69 14.21
CA ALA A 149 5.85 3.91 13.22
C ALA A 149 6.81 4.77 12.39
N LEU A 150 6.37 5.96 11.96
CA LEU A 150 7.19 6.89 11.19
C LEU A 150 8.35 7.46 12.03
N GLU A 151 8.10 7.80 13.29
CA GLU A 151 9.14 8.23 14.24
C GLU A 151 10.20 7.15 14.43
N ALA A 152 9.80 5.89 14.59
CA ALA A 152 10.72 4.76 14.69
C ALA A 152 11.60 4.62 13.43
N ILE A 153 11.03 4.87 12.23
CA ILE A 153 11.78 4.88 10.97
C ILE A 153 12.79 6.06 10.96
N CYS A 154 12.38 7.25 11.37
CA CYS A 154 13.28 8.42 11.45
C CYS A 154 14.47 8.17 12.38
N LEU A 155 14.21 7.59 13.56
CA LEU A 155 15.25 7.26 14.54
C LEU A 155 16.21 6.18 14.04
N ARG A 156 15.68 5.17 13.33
CA ARG A 156 16.46 4.04 12.84
C ARG A 156 17.32 4.37 11.62
N TYR A 157 16.89 5.30 10.77
CA TYR A 157 17.56 5.61 9.51
C TYR A 157 17.97 7.09 9.39
N PRO A 158 18.70 7.66 10.38
CA PRO A 158 18.96 9.09 10.44
C PRO A 158 19.71 9.60 9.20
N GLY A 159 19.24 10.72 8.65
CA GLY A 159 19.87 11.37 7.48
C GLY A 159 19.67 10.65 6.15
N SER A 160 18.93 9.53 6.13
CA SER A 160 18.62 8.82 4.89
C SER A 160 17.44 9.44 4.16
N ALA A 161 17.33 9.17 2.85
CA ALA A 161 16.14 9.51 2.06
C ALA A 161 14.85 8.88 2.65
N LEU A 162 14.97 7.73 3.32
CA LEU A 162 13.84 7.08 3.98
C LEU A 162 13.37 7.90 5.19
N SER A 163 14.28 8.41 6.02
CA SER A 163 13.91 9.27 7.15
C SER A 163 13.30 10.59 6.72
N GLN A 164 13.77 11.17 5.59
CA GLN A 164 13.15 12.37 5.03
C GLN A 164 11.71 12.07 4.58
N ALA A 165 11.51 10.98 3.83
CA ALA A 165 10.17 10.58 3.38
C ALA A 165 9.22 10.30 4.55
N ALA A 166 9.73 9.69 5.64
CA ALA A 166 8.97 9.44 6.86
C ALA A 166 8.61 10.75 7.59
N THR A 167 9.53 11.71 7.64
CA THR A 167 9.29 13.04 8.22
C THR A 167 8.21 13.80 7.47
N ASP A 168 8.27 13.81 6.12
CA ASP A 168 7.23 14.42 5.29
C ASP A 168 5.86 13.78 5.56
N ALA A 169 5.82 12.44 5.64
CA ALA A 169 4.59 11.71 5.92
C ALA A 169 4.05 11.99 7.32
N LEU A 170 4.93 12.14 8.32
CA LEU A 170 4.55 12.47 9.70
C LEU A 170 3.89 13.85 9.76
N GLN A 171 4.45 14.84 9.06
CA GLN A 171 3.85 16.18 8.94
C GLN A 171 2.47 16.12 8.29
N ALA A 172 2.31 15.33 7.21
CA ALA A 172 1.02 15.16 6.54
C ALA A 172 -0.03 14.49 7.46
N VAL A 173 0.36 13.50 8.26
CA VAL A 173 -0.54 12.84 9.23
C VAL A 173 -0.90 13.77 10.40
N GLY A 174 -0.01 14.68 10.79
CA GLY A 174 -0.20 15.60 11.92
C GLY A 174 -0.95 16.90 11.59
N GLY A 175 -0.91 17.35 10.34
CA GLY A 175 -1.49 18.63 9.91
C GLY A 175 -3.00 18.64 9.61
N GLY A 176 -3.66 17.47 9.66
CA GLY A 176 -5.10 17.30 9.41
C GLY A 176 -5.96 17.17 10.67
#